data_AF-A0A7J8T9L4-F1
#
_entry.id   AF-A0A7J8T9L4-F1
#
_cell.length_a   1.000
_cell.length_b   1.000
_cell.length_c   1.000
_cell.angle_alpha   90.00
_cell.angle_beta   90.00
_cell.angle_gamma   90.00
#
_symmetry.space_group_name_H-M   'P 1'
#
loop_
_entity.id
_entity.type
_entity.pdbx_description
1 polymer ?
#
loop_
_entity_poly.entity_id
_entity_poly.type
_entity_poly.pdbx_seq_one_letter_code
_entity_poly.pdbx_strand_id
1 'polypeptide(L)'
;MLTIRRSDIDILPKEIGQLTKLKRLSLRSCYKLRRISPGVFCKLSRLEELYVNETSVEWGEEGHSSQESNSSLAELNALSCLTALEIQIPNAKIIPKGFSFEKLQTYIIFIGESSHWDWDWDWAREYSSTLKLSLQTNIRFLNNGVRVLLKKAENLYMDEVKGVKILFHESEVENYYQQLKNLHIQNGEMVQYILEDSDGVQKIEFLQLESLTLQDLPNLISFCSRKEGSTSISPQEIALFKQK
;
A
#
# COMPACT_ATOMS: atom_id res chain seq x y z
N MET A 1 18.57 -1.90 -19.18
CA MET A 1 17.68 -0.96 -18.47
C MET A 1 16.96 -0.13 -19.51
N LEU A 2 15.68 0.15 -19.32
CA LEU A 2 14.88 1.04 -20.15
C LEU A 2 14.19 2.06 -19.25
N THR A 3 14.33 3.32 -19.58
CA THR A 3 13.67 4.43 -18.88
C THR A 3 12.96 5.28 -19.90
N ILE A 4 11.65 5.42 -19.74
CA ILE A 4 10.81 6.39 -20.40
C ILE A 4 10.28 7.29 -19.27
N ARG A 5 10.55 8.59 -19.35
CA ARG A 5 10.23 9.52 -18.26
C ARG A 5 9.74 10.83 -18.85
N ARG A 6 8.74 11.45 -18.20
CA ARG A 6 8.17 12.75 -18.61
C ARG A 6 7.82 12.80 -20.11
N SER A 7 7.33 11.68 -20.63
CA SER A 7 6.98 11.51 -22.04
C SER A 7 5.48 11.47 -22.20
N ASP A 8 4.99 12.03 -23.30
CA ASP A 8 3.57 12.11 -23.65
C ASP A 8 3.01 10.81 -24.26
N ILE A 9 3.55 9.66 -23.86
CA ILE A 9 3.07 8.36 -24.32
C ILE A 9 1.70 8.07 -23.69
N ASP A 10 0.74 7.66 -24.51
CA ASP A 10 -0.59 7.24 -24.04
C ASP A 10 -0.67 5.72 -23.83
N ILE A 11 0.09 4.96 -24.65
CA ILE A 11 0.09 3.50 -24.66
C ILE A 11 1.54 2.99 -24.61
N LEU A 12 1.84 2.07 -23.69
CA LEU A 12 3.04 1.25 -23.72
C LEU A 12 2.80 0.07 -24.67
N PRO A 13 3.52 -0.01 -25.79
CA PRO A 13 3.21 -0.95 -26.86
C PRO A 13 3.73 -2.36 -26.53
N LYS A 14 3.10 -3.39 -27.11
CA LYS A 14 3.41 -4.82 -26.86
C LYS A 14 4.85 -5.20 -27.23
N GLU A 15 5.48 -4.44 -28.11
CA GLU A 15 6.86 -4.59 -28.58
C GLU A 15 7.87 -4.45 -27.45
N ILE A 16 7.53 -3.73 -26.36
CA ILE A 16 8.36 -3.68 -25.15
C ILE A 16 8.60 -5.07 -24.57
N GLY A 17 7.64 -6.00 -24.72
CA GLY A 17 7.80 -7.39 -24.32
C GLY A 17 8.87 -8.17 -25.10
N GLN A 18 9.41 -7.63 -26.21
CA GLN A 18 10.53 -8.24 -26.93
C GLN A 18 11.87 -8.00 -26.22
N LEU A 19 11.94 -7.07 -25.27
CA LEU A 19 13.13 -6.77 -24.48
C LEU A 19 13.34 -7.80 -23.37
N THR A 20 13.41 -9.09 -23.70
CA THR A 20 13.42 -10.22 -22.74
C THR A 20 14.62 -10.24 -21.78
N LYS A 21 15.69 -9.50 -22.09
CA LYS A 21 16.87 -9.32 -21.21
C LYS A 21 16.74 -8.12 -20.26
N LEU A 22 15.62 -7.41 -20.29
CA LEU A 22 15.40 -6.20 -19.50
C LEU A 22 15.29 -6.55 -18.01
N LYS A 23 16.11 -5.88 -17.20
CA LYS A 23 16.10 -5.98 -15.73
C LYS A 23 15.40 -4.82 -15.03
N ARG A 24 15.34 -3.65 -15.68
CA ARG A 24 14.70 -2.45 -15.13
C ARG A 24 13.86 -1.77 -16.20
N LEU A 25 12.60 -1.50 -15.86
CA LEU A 25 11.67 -0.70 -16.63
C LEU A 25 11.15 0.45 -15.77
N SER A 26 11.49 1.67 -16.17
CA SER A 26 10.96 2.89 -15.53
C SER A 26 10.06 3.63 -16.50
N LEU A 27 8.84 3.91 -16.06
CA LEU A 27 7.78 4.70 -16.71
C LEU A 27 7.37 5.91 -15.85
N ARG A 28 8.21 6.27 -14.87
CA ARG A 28 7.93 7.35 -13.91
C ARG A 28 7.56 8.66 -14.60
N SER A 29 6.61 9.38 -14.04
CA SER A 29 6.19 10.71 -14.51
C SER A 29 5.69 10.72 -15.97
N CYS A 30 5.22 9.58 -16.49
CA CYS A 30 4.50 9.52 -17.76
C CYS A 30 3.00 9.74 -17.50
N TYR A 31 2.64 10.98 -17.17
CA TYR A 31 1.30 11.34 -16.70
C TYR A 31 0.18 10.99 -17.69
N LYS A 32 0.47 10.98 -19.00
CA LYS A 32 -0.48 10.62 -20.06
C LYS A 32 -0.59 9.12 -20.31
N LEU A 33 0.29 8.30 -19.72
CA LEU A 33 0.26 6.86 -19.92
C LEU A 33 -0.97 6.28 -19.24
N ARG A 34 -1.94 5.85 -20.05
CA ARG A 34 -3.18 5.21 -19.59
C ARG A 34 -3.16 3.71 -19.81
N ARG A 35 -2.49 3.27 -20.87
CA ARG A 35 -2.55 1.89 -21.31
C ARG A 35 -1.19 1.21 -21.34
N ILE A 36 -1.11 0.02 -20.76
CA ILE A 36 -0.04 -0.95 -20.96
C ILE A 36 -0.64 -2.12 -21.72
N SER A 37 -0.12 -2.38 -22.92
CA SER A 37 -0.62 -3.48 -23.75
C SER A 37 -0.60 -4.81 -22.98
N PRO A 38 -1.66 -5.63 -23.05
CA PRO A 38 -1.73 -6.88 -22.31
C PRO A 38 -0.64 -7.86 -22.77
N GLY A 39 -0.10 -8.61 -21.82
CA GLY A 39 0.96 -9.60 -22.04
C GLY A 39 2.37 -9.01 -22.12
N VAL A 40 2.56 -7.71 -21.90
CA VAL A 40 3.90 -7.09 -21.84
C VAL A 40 4.69 -7.68 -20.68
N PHE A 41 4.13 -7.71 -19.48
CA PHE A 41 4.85 -8.18 -18.29
C PHE A 41 5.11 -9.68 -18.33
N CYS A 42 4.20 -10.47 -18.93
CA CYS A 42 4.38 -11.91 -19.13
C CYS A 42 5.65 -12.29 -19.89
N LYS A 43 6.21 -11.38 -20.71
CA LYS A 43 7.43 -11.64 -21.51
C LYS A 43 8.71 -11.14 -20.83
N LEU A 44 8.61 -10.38 -19.75
CA LEU A 44 9.73 -9.74 -19.06
C LEU A 44 10.14 -10.52 -17.80
N SER A 45 10.31 -11.84 -17.91
CA SER A 45 10.60 -12.73 -16.75
C SER A 45 11.88 -12.40 -15.97
N ARG A 46 12.81 -11.65 -16.59
CA ARG A 46 14.07 -11.18 -15.98
C ARG A 46 13.98 -9.79 -15.34
N LEU A 47 12.79 -9.18 -15.33
CA LEU A 47 12.61 -7.86 -14.74
C LEU A 47 12.76 -7.94 -13.21
N GLU A 48 13.68 -7.12 -12.69
CA GLU A 48 14.01 -7.01 -11.27
C GLU A 48 13.37 -5.75 -10.67
N GLU A 49 13.23 -4.69 -11.48
CA GLU A 49 12.74 -3.39 -11.04
C GLU A 49 11.69 -2.82 -12.00
N LEU A 50 10.53 -2.44 -11.46
CA LEU A 50 9.42 -1.86 -12.21
C LEU A 50 8.91 -0.59 -11.54
N TYR A 51 8.93 0.52 -12.29
CA TYR A 51 8.46 1.82 -11.79
C TYR A 51 7.38 2.36 -12.73
N VAL A 52 6.14 2.44 -12.25
CA VAL A 52 4.94 2.90 -12.99
C VAL A 52 4.18 3.97 -12.19
N ASN A 53 4.83 4.57 -11.20
CA ASN A 53 4.24 5.66 -10.42
C ASN A 53 4.18 6.97 -11.23
N GLU A 54 3.33 7.89 -10.80
CA GLU A 54 3.08 9.17 -11.52
C GLU A 54 2.61 8.92 -12.97
N THR A 55 1.76 7.91 -13.15
CA THR A 55 1.10 7.57 -14.41
C THR A 55 -0.42 7.51 -14.22
N SER A 56 -1.17 7.49 -15.31
CA SER A 56 -2.63 7.35 -15.27
C SER A 56 -3.07 5.95 -15.69
N VAL A 57 -2.27 4.91 -15.42
CA VAL A 57 -2.52 3.56 -15.92
C VAL A 57 -3.81 2.98 -15.33
N GLU A 58 -4.72 2.60 -16.23
CA GLU A 58 -6.05 2.05 -15.89
C GLU A 58 -6.00 0.51 -15.92
N TRP A 59 -5.52 -0.13 -14.85
CA TRP A 59 -5.32 -1.59 -14.79
C TRP A 59 -6.57 -2.39 -15.20
N GLY A 60 -6.37 -3.36 -16.09
CA GLY A 60 -7.45 -4.22 -16.61
C GLY A 60 -7.91 -5.28 -15.62
N GLU A 61 -9.12 -5.80 -15.85
CA GLU A 61 -9.69 -6.92 -15.10
C GLU A 61 -8.98 -8.24 -15.41
N GLU A 62 -8.93 -9.14 -14.42
CA GLU A 62 -8.38 -10.47 -14.58
C GLU A 62 -9.22 -11.32 -15.56
N GLY A 63 -8.58 -12.09 -16.43
CA GLY A 63 -9.27 -13.04 -17.33
C GLY A 63 -9.93 -12.43 -18.58
N HIS A 64 -9.94 -11.11 -18.71
CA HIS A 64 -10.47 -10.40 -19.89
C HIS A 64 -9.35 -9.81 -20.75
N SER A 65 -8.81 -10.60 -21.69
CA SER A 65 -7.81 -10.12 -22.65
C SER A 65 -8.44 -9.90 -24.04
N SER A 66 -8.95 -8.70 -24.29
CA SER A 66 -9.26 -8.23 -25.66
C SER A 66 -8.14 -7.32 -26.18
N GLN A 67 -8.11 -7.03 -27.48
CA GLN A 67 -7.12 -6.10 -28.06
C GLN A 67 -7.26 -4.67 -27.53
N GLU A 68 -8.41 -4.35 -26.94
CA GLU A 68 -8.72 -3.07 -26.31
C GLU A 68 -8.49 -3.06 -24.79
N SER A 69 -8.34 -4.25 -24.19
CA SER A 69 -8.07 -4.38 -22.75
C SER A 69 -6.70 -3.84 -22.36
N ASN A 70 -6.57 -3.46 -21.09
CA ASN A 70 -5.30 -3.08 -20.49
C ASN A 70 -4.65 -4.26 -19.79
N SER A 71 -3.34 -4.18 -19.55
CA SER A 71 -2.64 -5.14 -18.70
C SER A 71 -3.28 -5.19 -17.31
N SER A 72 -3.47 -6.40 -16.79
CA SER A 72 -3.99 -6.62 -15.44
C SER A 72 -2.84 -6.74 -14.43
N LEU A 73 -3.12 -6.45 -13.16
CA LEU A 73 -2.15 -6.66 -12.07
C LEU A 73 -1.70 -8.13 -11.97
N ALA A 74 -2.52 -9.09 -12.44
CA ALA A 74 -2.20 -10.50 -12.45
C ALA A 74 -0.93 -10.81 -13.27
N GLU A 75 -0.62 -10.02 -14.30
CA GLU A 75 0.59 -10.24 -15.11
C GLU A 75 1.88 -10.00 -14.32
N LEU A 76 1.84 -9.21 -13.23
CA LEU A 76 3.01 -9.02 -12.38
C LEU A 76 3.45 -10.34 -11.71
N ASN A 77 2.58 -11.35 -11.60
CA ASN A 77 2.97 -12.69 -11.13
C ASN A 77 3.97 -13.38 -12.06
N ALA A 78 4.01 -13.02 -13.35
CA ALA A 78 4.96 -13.56 -14.31
C ALA A 78 6.38 -13.00 -14.12
N LEU A 79 6.52 -11.88 -13.39
CA LEU A 79 7.80 -11.23 -13.12
C LEU A 79 8.50 -11.94 -11.94
N SER A 80 9.06 -13.13 -12.22
CA SER A 80 9.62 -13.99 -11.18
C SER A 80 10.76 -13.37 -10.38
N CYS A 81 11.50 -12.43 -10.97
CA CYS A 81 12.66 -11.75 -10.39
C CYS A 81 12.34 -10.37 -9.79
N LEU A 82 11.09 -9.94 -9.78
CA LEU A 82 10.72 -8.59 -9.35
C LEU A 82 10.97 -8.41 -7.85
N THR A 83 11.89 -7.51 -7.50
CA THR A 83 12.25 -7.17 -6.11
C THR A 83 12.01 -5.72 -5.76
N ALA A 84 11.90 -4.82 -6.75
CA ALA A 84 11.56 -3.40 -6.54
C ALA A 84 10.34 -2.99 -7.36
N LEU A 85 9.33 -2.41 -6.70
CA LEU A 85 8.08 -2.01 -7.36
C LEU A 85 7.62 -0.63 -6.89
N GLU A 86 7.35 0.28 -7.83
CA GLU A 86 6.60 1.51 -7.55
C GLU A 86 5.38 1.61 -8.45
N ILE A 87 4.19 1.73 -7.85
CA ILE A 87 2.92 1.59 -8.57
C ILE A 87 1.77 2.26 -7.82
N GLN A 88 0.80 2.75 -8.59
CA GLN A 88 -0.50 3.20 -8.11
C GLN A 88 -1.57 2.16 -8.46
N ILE A 89 -2.37 1.78 -7.47
CA ILE A 89 -3.45 0.82 -7.59
C ILE A 89 -4.74 1.56 -7.20
N PRO A 90 -5.64 1.87 -8.15
CA PRO A 90 -6.83 2.67 -7.88
C PRO A 90 -7.79 2.02 -6.88
N ASN A 91 -7.78 0.69 -6.75
CA ASN A 91 -8.67 -0.03 -5.86
C ASN A 91 -8.06 -1.36 -5.40
N ALA A 92 -8.08 -1.67 -4.10
CA ALA A 92 -7.59 -2.95 -3.61
C ALA A 92 -8.34 -4.17 -4.21
N LYS A 93 -9.58 -3.99 -4.67
CA LYS A 93 -10.41 -5.04 -5.28
C LYS A 93 -9.87 -5.56 -6.62
N ILE A 94 -9.06 -4.77 -7.33
CA ILE A 94 -8.47 -5.20 -8.62
C ILE A 94 -7.21 -6.06 -8.43
N ILE A 95 -6.72 -6.19 -7.19
CA ILE A 95 -5.61 -7.08 -6.88
C ILE A 95 -6.15 -8.53 -6.84
N PRO A 96 -5.64 -9.44 -7.68
CA PRO A 96 -6.13 -10.82 -7.74
C PRO A 96 -6.02 -11.55 -6.41
N LYS A 97 -6.96 -12.45 -6.10
CA LYS A 97 -7.01 -13.15 -4.79
C LYS A 97 -5.76 -14.00 -4.49
N GLY A 98 -5.12 -14.56 -5.52
CA GLY A 98 -3.89 -15.35 -5.41
C GLY A 98 -2.60 -14.54 -5.56
N PHE A 99 -2.69 -13.21 -5.72
CA PHE A 99 -1.54 -12.34 -5.93
C PHE A 99 -0.78 -12.09 -4.62
N SER A 100 0.55 -12.10 -4.66
CA SER A 100 1.38 -11.88 -3.48
C SER A 100 2.62 -11.03 -3.79
N PHE A 101 2.92 -10.09 -2.89
CA PHE A 101 4.06 -9.18 -2.96
C PHE A 101 5.29 -9.68 -2.17
N GLU A 102 5.32 -10.93 -1.72
CA GLU A 102 6.37 -11.48 -0.82
C GLU A 102 7.81 -11.25 -1.31
N LYS A 103 8.03 -11.36 -2.63
CA LYS A 103 9.34 -11.23 -3.26
C LYS A 103 9.92 -9.81 -3.21
N LEU A 104 9.07 -8.80 -3.00
CA LEU A 104 9.51 -7.41 -3.00
C LEU A 104 10.42 -7.15 -1.81
N GLN A 105 11.61 -6.64 -2.09
CA GLN A 105 12.57 -6.16 -1.10
C GLN A 105 12.34 -4.67 -0.82
N THR A 106 12.01 -3.91 -1.87
CA THR A 106 11.69 -2.48 -1.77
C THR A 106 10.42 -2.20 -2.55
N TYR A 107 9.62 -1.24 -2.07
CA TYR A 107 8.42 -0.84 -2.77
C TYR A 107 7.92 0.54 -2.36
N ILE A 108 7.23 1.21 -3.29
CA ILE A 108 6.37 2.34 -2.99
C ILE A 108 5.02 2.08 -3.66
N ILE A 109 4.03 1.71 -2.87
CA ILE A 109 2.73 1.26 -3.39
C ILE A 109 1.65 2.14 -2.80
N PHE A 110 0.91 2.81 -3.67
CA PHE A 110 -0.26 3.58 -3.27
C PHE A 110 -1.52 2.83 -3.70
N ILE A 111 -2.41 2.53 -2.76
CA ILE A 111 -3.66 1.82 -3.00
C ILE A 111 -4.82 2.73 -2.57
N GLY A 112 -5.64 3.13 -3.53
CA GLY A 112 -6.79 4.01 -3.29
C GLY A 112 -7.17 4.84 -4.51
N GLU A 113 -8.33 5.49 -4.44
CA GLU A 113 -8.92 6.25 -5.56
C GLU A 113 -8.01 7.38 -6.06
N SER A 114 -8.09 7.67 -7.36
CA SER A 114 -7.20 8.62 -8.05
C SER A 114 -7.31 10.06 -7.59
N SER A 115 -8.44 10.45 -6.97
CA SER A 115 -8.62 11.77 -6.35
C SER A 115 -7.71 12.00 -5.14
N HIS A 116 -7.16 10.94 -4.55
CA HIS A 116 -6.31 11.00 -3.34
C HIS A 116 -4.83 10.78 -3.63
N TRP A 117 -4.46 10.78 -4.91
CA TRP A 117 -3.08 10.62 -5.31
C TRP A 117 -2.33 11.92 -5.05
N ASP A 118 -1.40 11.83 -4.11
CA ASP A 118 -0.32 12.80 -4.04
C ASP A 118 0.57 12.54 -5.26
N TRP A 119 0.65 13.53 -6.14
CA TRP A 119 1.56 13.48 -7.29
C TRP A 119 3.00 13.76 -6.85
N ASP A 120 3.19 14.26 -5.63
CA ASP A 120 4.47 14.31 -4.95
C ASP A 120 4.75 12.96 -4.26
N TRP A 121 5.77 12.27 -4.77
CA TRP A 121 6.25 10.98 -4.27
C TRP A 121 7.50 11.14 -3.40
N ASP A 122 8.02 12.35 -3.23
CA ASP A 122 9.34 12.56 -2.63
C ASP A 122 9.36 12.12 -1.16
N TRP A 123 8.30 12.41 -0.40
CA TRP A 123 8.14 11.93 0.98
C TRP A 123 8.14 10.39 1.08
N ALA A 124 7.67 9.70 0.04
CA ALA A 124 7.58 8.25 0.03
C ALA A 124 8.92 7.58 -0.29
N ARG A 125 9.88 8.32 -0.86
CA ARG A 125 11.20 7.82 -1.30
C ARG A 125 12.27 7.85 -0.22
N GLU A 126 11.98 8.46 0.93
CA GLU A 126 12.87 8.45 2.10
C GLU A 126 12.99 7.04 2.71
N TYR A 127 12.02 6.18 2.43
CA TYR A 127 11.93 4.82 2.95
C TYR A 127 11.99 3.80 1.83
N SER A 128 12.54 2.62 2.12
CA SER A 128 12.65 1.54 1.13
C SER A 128 11.32 0.86 0.85
N SER A 129 10.40 0.91 1.82
CA SER A 129 9.11 0.22 1.80
C SER A 129 7.99 1.13 2.30
N THR A 130 7.44 1.93 1.39
CA THR A 130 6.32 2.84 1.66
C THR A 130 5.00 2.26 1.14
N LEU A 131 3.98 2.24 2.01
CA LEU A 131 2.62 1.87 1.67
C LEU A 131 1.67 3.03 1.99
N LYS A 132 0.99 3.57 0.98
CA LYS A 132 -0.15 4.49 1.18
C LYS A 132 -1.45 3.74 0.95
N LEU A 133 -2.35 3.75 1.93
CA LEU A 133 -3.69 3.17 1.84
C LEU A 133 -4.73 4.28 1.98
N SER A 134 -5.49 4.55 0.92
CA SER A 134 -6.72 5.33 0.95
C SER A 134 -7.87 4.37 0.65
N LEU A 135 -8.54 3.89 1.70
CA LEU A 135 -9.52 2.81 1.59
C LEU A 135 -10.86 3.23 2.19
N GLN A 136 -11.91 3.17 1.36
CA GLN A 136 -13.29 3.29 1.83
C GLN A 136 -13.79 2.03 2.58
N THR A 137 -12.90 1.09 2.90
CA THR A 137 -13.23 -0.20 3.52
C THR A 137 -12.27 -0.51 4.66
N ASN A 138 -12.73 -1.26 5.65
CA ASN A 138 -11.89 -1.67 6.78
C ASN A 138 -10.70 -2.54 6.31
N ILE A 139 -9.53 -2.32 6.91
CA ILE A 139 -8.28 -3.03 6.59
C ILE A 139 -8.38 -4.56 6.69
N ARG A 140 -9.27 -5.08 7.55
CA ARG A 140 -9.49 -6.52 7.74
C ARG A 140 -9.95 -7.22 6.45
N PHE A 141 -10.59 -6.48 5.55
CA PHE A 141 -11.07 -6.99 4.27
C PHE A 141 -9.99 -6.97 3.16
N LEU A 142 -8.79 -6.47 3.45
CA LEU A 142 -7.68 -6.52 2.51
C LEU A 142 -7.23 -7.97 2.28
N ASN A 143 -6.90 -8.26 1.03
CA ASN A 143 -6.39 -9.57 0.63
C ASN A 143 -5.00 -9.85 1.24
N ASN A 144 -4.59 -11.12 1.22
CA ASN A 144 -3.32 -11.56 1.78
C ASN A 144 -2.12 -10.88 1.13
N GLY A 145 -2.16 -10.56 -0.17
CA GLY A 145 -1.10 -9.83 -0.85
C GLY A 145 -0.83 -8.47 -0.23
N VAL A 146 -1.86 -7.65 0.00
CA VAL A 146 -1.69 -6.33 0.65
C VAL A 146 -1.28 -6.48 2.11
N ARG A 147 -1.75 -7.51 2.81
CA ARG A 147 -1.33 -7.82 4.18
C ARG A 147 0.17 -8.09 4.29
N VAL A 148 0.82 -8.63 3.26
CA VAL A 148 2.28 -8.80 3.22
C VAL A 148 3.01 -7.47 3.18
N LEU A 149 2.51 -6.51 2.38
CA LEU A 149 3.05 -5.15 2.34
C LEU A 149 2.96 -4.48 3.72
N LEU A 150 1.84 -4.63 4.41
CA LEU A 150 1.67 -4.07 5.77
C LEU A 150 2.71 -4.60 6.77
N LYS A 151 3.15 -5.87 6.65
CA LYS A 151 4.17 -6.45 7.55
C LYS A 151 5.56 -5.86 7.34
N LYS A 152 5.88 -5.50 6.09
CA LYS A 152 7.21 -5.08 5.65
C LYS A 152 7.35 -3.56 5.54
N ALA A 153 6.28 -2.80 5.86
CA ALA A 153 6.27 -1.36 5.69
C ALA A 153 7.20 -0.68 6.70
N GLU A 154 8.09 0.15 6.18
CA GLU A 154 8.85 1.12 6.96
C GLU A 154 8.06 2.41 7.15
N ASN A 155 7.27 2.78 6.14
CA ASN A 155 6.45 3.97 6.14
C ASN A 155 5.01 3.61 5.75
N LEU A 156 4.08 3.78 6.68
CA LEU A 156 2.67 3.50 6.48
C LEU A 156 1.87 4.79 6.55
N TYR A 157 1.24 5.15 5.44
CA TYR A 157 0.33 6.27 5.34
C TYR A 157 -1.09 5.76 5.15
N MET A 158 -2.01 6.17 6.01
CA MET A 158 -3.42 5.80 5.94
C MET A 158 -4.28 7.06 5.84
N ASP A 159 -5.12 7.09 4.83
CA ASP A 159 -6.01 8.20 4.48
C ASP A 159 -7.45 7.70 4.34
N GLU A 160 -8.41 8.56 4.63
CA GLU A 160 -9.86 8.29 4.56
C GLU A 160 -10.29 6.98 5.24
N VAL A 161 -9.67 6.65 6.38
CA VAL A 161 -9.84 5.34 7.00
C VAL A 161 -11.27 5.17 7.51
N LYS A 162 -12.07 4.34 6.83
CA LYS A 162 -13.42 3.98 7.28
C LYS A 162 -13.39 2.79 8.25
N GLY A 163 -13.87 3.03 9.47
CA GLY A 163 -14.06 2.02 10.51
C GLY A 163 -13.59 2.49 11.89
N VAL A 164 -14.22 1.95 12.93
CA VAL A 164 -13.96 2.34 14.34
C VAL A 164 -12.57 1.92 14.84
N LYS A 165 -12.03 0.87 14.24
CA LYS A 165 -10.81 0.16 14.65
C LYS A 165 -9.90 0.07 13.44
N ILE A 166 -8.80 0.82 13.47
CA ILE A 166 -7.87 0.84 12.34
C ILE A 166 -7.04 -0.44 12.29
N LEU A 167 -6.62 -1.03 13.42
CA LEU A 167 -5.55 -2.03 13.39
C LEU A 167 -5.84 -3.32 14.22
N PHE A 168 -5.50 -4.42 13.53
CA PHE A 168 -5.35 -5.87 13.80
C PHE A 168 -5.91 -6.50 15.08
N HIS A 169 -6.52 -7.66 14.85
CA HIS A 169 -6.70 -8.69 15.88
C HIS A 169 -5.40 -9.50 15.98
N GLU A 170 -4.89 -9.74 17.19
CA GLU A 170 -3.63 -10.51 17.45
C GLU A 170 -3.63 -11.93 16.87
N SER A 171 -4.80 -12.54 16.65
CA SER A 171 -4.89 -13.97 16.33
C SER A 171 -4.42 -14.38 14.92
N GLU A 172 -3.99 -13.46 14.05
CA GLU A 172 -3.63 -13.81 12.66
C GLU A 172 -2.16 -13.64 12.28
N VAL A 173 -1.30 -12.90 13.00
CA VAL A 173 0.09 -12.70 12.54
C VAL A 173 1.07 -12.28 13.63
N GLU A 174 2.10 -13.09 13.85
CA GLU A 174 3.36 -12.67 14.48
C GLU A 174 4.07 -11.60 13.61
N ASN A 175 4.66 -10.57 14.23
CA ASN A 175 5.63 -9.64 13.62
C ASN A 175 5.11 -8.52 12.69
N TYR A 176 3.85 -8.07 12.80
CA TYR A 176 3.47 -6.81 12.16
C TYR A 176 4.28 -5.62 12.71
N TYR A 177 4.64 -4.67 11.84
CA TYR A 177 5.18 -3.36 12.19
C TYR A 177 6.52 -3.30 12.92
N GLN A 178 7.27 -4.40 12.98
CA GLN A 178 8.62 -4.41 13.55
C GLN A 178 9.61 -3.50 12.82
N GLN A 179 9.35 -3.23 11.54
CA GLN A 179 10.16 -2.37 10.67
C GLN A 179 9.56 -0.96 10.52
N LEU A 180 8.39 -0.70 11.13
CA LEU A 180 7.65 0.54 10.93
C LEU A 180 8.37 1.69 11.64
N LYS A 181 8.82 2.66 10.85
CA LYS A 181 9.50 3.89 11.27
C LYS A 181 8.57 5.09 11.27
N ASN A 182 7.67 5.18 10.28
CA ASN A 182 6.70 6.24 10.20
C ASN A 182 5.27 5.70 10.07
N LEU A 183 4.38 6.22 10.91
CA LEU A 183 2.95 5.97 10.84
C LEU A 183 2.19 7.28 10.71
N HIS A 184 1.55 7.50 9.57
CA HIS A 184 0.67 8.64 9.35
C HIS A 184 -0.77 8.16 9.18
N ILE A 185 -1.69 8.75 9.94
CA ILE A 185 -3.12 8.46 9.86
C ILE A 185 -3.87 9.77 9.77
N GLN A 186 -4.67 9.92 8.71
CA GLN A 186 -5.49 11.10 8.52
C GLN A 186 -6.91 10.82 8.02
N ASN A 187 -7.78 11.83 8.16
CA ASN A 187 -9.15 11.83 7.63
C ASN A 187 -9.98 10.61 8.07
N GLY A 188 -9.81 10.21 9.34
CA GLY A 188 -10.45 9.04 9.93
C GLY A 188 -11.66 9.42 10.77
N GLU A 189 -12.76 9.84 10.12
CA GLU A 189 -13.93 10.36 10.83
C GLU A 189 -14.50 9.39 11.88
N MET A 190 -14.49 8.08 11.59
CA MET A 190 -15.07 7.07 12.49
C MET A 190 -14.04 6.45 13.45
N VAL A 191 -12.77 6.83 13.34
CA VAL A 191 -11.68 6.20 14.08
C VAL A 191 -11.76 6.58 15.55
N GLN A 192 -11.95 5.58 16.41
CA GLN A 192 -11.93 5.77 17.85
C GLN A 192 -10.63 5.25 18.49
N TYR A 193 -10.08 4.19 17.89
CA TYR A 193 -8.90 3.49 18.40
C TYR A 193 -7.98 3.13 17.25
N ILE A 194 -6.68 3.28 17.49
CA ILE A 194 -5.64 2.92 16.52
C ILE A 194 -5.39 1.42 16.59
N LEU A 195 -5.12 0.87 17.79
CA LEU A 195 -4.87 -0.54 18.07
C LEU A 195 -6.00 -1.20 18.87
N GLU A 196 -6.19 -2.50 18.70
CA GLU A 196 -7.07 -3.32 19.56
C GLU A 196 -6.25 -4.05 20.64
N ASP A 197 -6.67 -3.96 21.92
CA ASP A 197 -6.10 -4.72 23.04
C ASP A 197 -6.63 -6.15 23.01
N SER A 198 -5.73 -7.14 23.08
CA SER A 198 -6.09 -8.55 23.21
C SER A 198 -5.76 -9.04 24.61
N ASP A 199 -6.51 -10.05 25.07
CA ASP A 199 -6.47 -10.58 26.43
C ASP A 199 -5.19 -11.39 26.77
N GLY A 200 -4.01 -10.90 26.38
CA GLY A 200 -2.76 -11.16 27.10
C GLY A 200 -1.71 -12.06 26.45
N VAL A 201 -1.40 -11.95 25.15
CA VAL A 201 -0.25 -12.72 24.61
C VAL A 201 0.78 -11.93 23.79
N GLN A 202 0.46 -10.84 23.08
CA GLN A 202 1.52 -10.07 22.39
C GLN A 202 1.22 -8.57 22.30
N LYS A 203 1.97 -7.79 23.09
CA LYS A 203 1.98 -6.33 22.99
C LYS A 203 2.48 -5.94 21.58
N ILE A 204 1.66 -5.21 20.82
CA ILE A 204 2.13 -4.57 19.58
C ILE A 204 3.17 -3.53 19.98
N GLU A 205 4.43 -3.80 19.64
CA GLU A 205 5.54 -2.90 19.89
C GLU A 205 6.04 -2.35 18.56
N PHE A 206 5.89 -1.04 18.37
CA PHE A 206 6.52 -0.35 17.26
C PHE A 206 7.99 -0.07 17.60
N LEU A 207 8.81 -1.12 17.53
CA LEU A 207 10.19 -1.11 18.00
C LEU A 207 11.09 -0.08 17.31
N GLN A 208 10.75 0.29 16.07
CA GLN A 208 11.52 1.20 15.24
C GLN A 208 10.79 2.52 14.95
N LEU A 209 9.67 2.82 15.63
CA LEU A 209 8.88 4.00 15.31
C LEU A 209 9.65 5.27 15.66
N GLU A 210 9.89 6.08 14.64
CA GLU A 210 10.54 7.38 14.72
C GLU A 210 9.51 8.52 14.68
N SER A 211 8.41 8.31 13.96
CA SER A 211 7.38 9.32 13.75
C SER A 211 5.96 8.74 13.77
N LEU A 212 5.07 9.43 14.48
CA LEU A 212 3.64 9.16 14.54
C LEU A 212 2.86 10.45 14.29
N THR A 213 2.10 10.47 13.20
CA THR A 213 1.25 11.61 12.83
C THR A 213 -0.21 11.20 12.83
N LEU A 214 -1.02 11.90 13.61
CA LEU A 214 -2.46 11.73 13.70
C LEU A 214 -3.13 13.06 13.35
N GLN A 215 -3.85 13.09 12.24
CA GLN A 215 -4.45 14.31 11.70
C GLN A 215 -5.94 14.11 11.39
N ASP A 216 -6.79 15.09 11.68
CA ASP A 216 -8.22 15.04 11.30
C ASP A 216 -8.93 13.74 11.74
N LEU A 217 -8.73 13.35 13.01
CA LEU A 217 -9.36 12.20 13.67
C LEU A 217 -10.34 12.67 14.77
N PRO A 218 -11.52 13.22 14.41
CA PRO A 218 -12.40 13.92 15.36
C PRO A 218 -13.00 13.02 16.46
N ASN A 219 -13.08 11.71 16.23
CA ASN A 219 -13.64 10.73 17.17
C ASN A 219 -12.58 9.89 17.89
N LEU A 220 -11.28 10.22 17.76
CA LEU A 220 -10.21 9.46 18.40
C LEU A 220 -10.31 9.57 19.93
N ILE A 221 -10.46 8.42 20.59
CA ILE A 221 -10.60 8.33 22.05
C ILE A 221 -9.25 8.00 22.70
N SER A 222 -8.57 6.99 22.16
CA SER A 222 -7.26 6.58 22.65
C SER A 222 -6.49 5.86 21.55
N PHE A 223 -5.20 5.64 21.79
CA PHE A 223 -4.37 4.86 20.90
C PHE A 223 -4.75 3.37 20.89
N CYS A 224 -5.10 2.79 22.05
CA CYS A 224 -5.48 1.37 22.18
C CYS A 224 -6.89 1.23 22.79
N SER A 225 -7.76 0.41 22.19
CA SER A 225 -9.04 0.05 22.81
C SER A 225 -8.84 -0.97 23.91
N ARG A 226 -9.12 -0.65 25.18
CA ARG A 226 -9.16 -1.66 26.26
C ARG A 226 -10.49 -2.40 26.23
N LYS A 227 -10.49 -3.72 26.48
CA LYS A 227 -11.72 -4.44 26.83
C LYS A 227 -12.12 -4.08 28.27
N GLU A 228 -13.40 -3.80 28.48
CA GLU A 228 -13.97 -3.56 29.81
C GLU A 228 -13.80 -4.81 30.69
N GLY A 229 -12.80 -4.76 31.57
CA GLY A 229 -12.41 -5.88 32.45
C GLY A 229 -11.07 -5.67 33.15
N SER A 230 -10.16 -4.86 32.59
CA SER A 230 -8.89 -4.52 33.25
C SER A 230 -9.06 -3.37 34.25
N THR A 231 -9.10 -3.72 35.53
CA THR A 231 -9.19 -2.77 36.65
C THR A 231 -7.83 -2.13 36.94
N SER A 232 -7.43 -1.14 36.12
CA SER A 232 -6.44 -0.13 36.54
C SER A 232 -6.53 1.11 35.65
N ILE A 233 -7.31 2.09 36.08
CA ILE A 233 -7.31 3.42 35.48
C ILE A 233 -6.17 4.21 36.13
N SER A 234 -5.12 4.53 35.37
CA SER A 234 -4.25 5.65 35.69
C SER A 234 -4.94 6.93 35.23
N PRO A 235 -5.16 7.94 36.10
CA PRO A 235 -5.78 9.21 35.72
C PRO A 235 -5.04 10.00 34.62
N GLN A 236 -3.82 9.59 34.26
CA GLN A 236 -2.96 10.32 33.33
C GLN A 236 -3.24 10.01 31.84
N GLU A 237 -3.81 8.86 31.50
CA GLU A 237 -4.00 8.46 30.09
C GLU A 237 -5.19 9.14 29.40
N ILE A 238 -6.19 9.57 30.18
CA ILE A 238 -7.41 10.25 29.66
C ILE A 238 -7.10 11.72 29.29
N ALA A 239 -6.02 12.29 29.81
CA ALA A 239 -5.70 13.72 29.68
C ALA A 239 -5.11 14.11 28.31
N LEU A 240 -4.62 13.17 27.51
CA LEU A 240 -3.97 13.45 26.22
C LEU A 240 -4.95 13.89 25.11
N PHE A 241 -6.22 13.50 25.19
CA PHE A 241 -7.19 13.69 24.09
C PHE A 241 -8.43 14.52 24.48
N LYS A 242 -8.55 14.98 25.73
CA LYS A 242 -9.72 15.72 26.24
C LYS A 242 -9.54 17.24 26.38
N GLN A 243 -8.64 17.86 25.62
CA GLN A 243 -8.59 19.32 25.53
C GLN A 243 -9.01 19.80 24.14
N LYS A 244 -10.30 20.09 24.01
CA LYS A 244 -10.86 21.14 23.15
C LYS A 244 -11.98 21.82 23.90
#